data_AF-A0A3B3CEE5-F1
#
_entry.id   AF-A0A3B3CEE5-F1
#
_cell.length_a   1.000
_cell.length_b   1.000
_cell.length_c   1.000
_cell.angle_alpha   90.00
_cell.angle_beta   90.00
_cell.angle_gamma   90.00
#
_symmetry.space_group_name_H-M   'P 1'
#
loop_
_entity.id
_entity.type
_entity.pdbx_description
1 polymer ?
#
loop_
_entity_poly.entity_id
_entity_poly.type
_entity_poly.pdbx_seq_one_letter_code
_entity_poly.pdbx_strand_id
1 'polypeptide(L)'
;MSSCPLRLALLVACVLYIRCSTAPGTEAPRGACASCAAAARPEDAESGRVDGDLLEAVKRHILTRLQLRDRPNITHPVPKAAMVTALRKLHAGKLREDGRVEIPDLDGHPMSNEVLEESSEIISFAEKDDLVTSKSSLFFLISSEGNQNLRVIQATLWLYFKLLPSPTEERGKRKVTTKVYYQEPGLGSKWNLVEKRVELRRSGWHTFALTDAVRLVFEKGGDRRQNLDVRCDGCEAQGVVPVLLNLNDDSHRPFLVVRARQADAKHRIRKRGLECDGSSDLCCRQQFYIDFRLIGWNDWIIAPSGYFGNYCEGNCPPYMAGVPGSASSFHTAVVNQYRMRGMSPGSMNSCCIPTKLSTMSMLYFDDEYNIVKRDVPNMIVDECGCA
;
A
#
# COMPACT_ATOMS: atom_id res chain seq x y z
N MET A 1 56.70 -89.17 14.54
CA MET A 1 57.51 -87.93 14.62
C MET A 1 56.69 -86.78 14.06
N SER A 2 56.90 -85.57 14.58
CA SER A 2 56.56 -84.26 13.98
C SER A 2 55.10 -83.91 13.63
N SER A 3 54.59 -82.91 14.36
CA SER A 3 53.70 -81.81 13.89
C SER A 3 52.20 -82.06 13.61
N CYS A 4 51.41 -80.99 13.81
CA CYS A 4 49.93 -80.93 13.87
C CYS A 4 49.50 -79.44 13.72
N PRO A 5 48.23 -79.06 13.43
CA PRO A 5 47.12 -79.70 12.71
C PRO A 5 47.07 -79.14 11.25
N LEU A 6 46.03 -78.65 10.54
CA LEU A 6 44.54 -78.58 10.52
C LEU A 6 44.18 -78.39 9.00
N ARG A 7 43.05 -78.72 8.34
CA ARG A 7 41.60 -78.88 8.62
C ARG A 7 40.81 -77.54 8.75
N LEU A 8 39.58 -77.39 8.24
CA LEU A 8 38.80 -78.15 7.25
C LEU A 8 37.65 -77.28 6.64
N ALA A 9 37.10 -77.71 5.49
CA ALA A 9 35.74 -77.47 4.96
C ALA A 9 35.44 -76.14 4.20
N LEU A 10 34.41 -76.05 3.35
CA LEU A 10 33.88 -76.91 2.25
C LEU A 10 32.54 -76.28 1.77
N LEU A 11 32.37 -76.13 0.45
CA LEU A 11 31.12 -76.02 -0.34
C LEU A 11 29.87 -75.31 0.26
N VAL A 12 29.28 -74.40 -0.54
CA VAL A 12 28.09 -74.69 -1.38
C VAL A 12 27.89 -73.55 -2.38
N ALA A 13 27.43 -73.86 -3.60
CA ALA A 13 27.02 -72.89 -4.60
C ALA A 13 25.49 -72.85 -4.72
N CYS A 14 24.90 -71.64 -4.70
CA CYS A 14 23.47 -71.45 -4.92
C CYS A 14 23.19 -70.86 -6.31
N VAL A 15 22.54 -71.65 -7.16
CA VAL A 15 21.91 -71.19 -8.42
C VAL A 15 20.43 -70.99 -8.14
N LEU A 16 19.88 -69.81 -8.40
CA LEU A 16 18.44 -69.56 -8.36
C LEU A 16 17.94 -68.78 -9.58
N TYR A 17 17.12 -69.45 -10.38
CA TYR A 17 16.34 -68.92 -11.49
C TYR A 17 14.96 -68.46 -10.97
N ILE A 18 14.68 -67.16 -10.91
CA ILE A 18 13.31 -66.59 -10.86
C ILE A 18 13.34 -65.30 -11.70
N ARG A 19 12.92 -65.32 -12.97
CA ARG A 19 11.54 -65.09 -13.49
C ARG A 19 10.97 -63.69 -13.19
N CYS A 20 10.51 -63.04 -14.26
CA CYS A 20 9.74 -61.80 -14.23
C CYS A 20 8.24 -62.06 -13.98
N SER A 21 7.58 -61.18 -13.24
CA SER A 21 6.12 -61.13 -13.07
C SER A 21 5.68 -59.72 -12.65
N THR A 22 4.58 -59.21 -13.20
CA THR A 22 4.17 -57.79 -13.15
C THR A 22 3.00 -57.51 -12.19
N ALA A 23 3.12 -56.50 -11.34
CA ALA A 23 2.03 -55.72 -10.72
C ALA A 23 2.62 -54.63 -9.79
N PRO A 24 1.83 -53.61 -9.37
CA PRO A 24 0.87 -52.81 -10.12
C PRO A 24 1.35 -51.32 -10.19
N GLY A 25 0.51 -50.41 -10.69
CA GLY A 25 0.90 -49.00 -10.83
C GLY A 25 0.98 -48.22 -9.51
N THR A 26 1.96 -47.32 -9.41
CA THR A 26 1.98 -46.20 -8.46
C THR A 26 1.86 -44.89 -9.22
N GLU A 27 0.71 -44.22 -9.09
CA GLU A 27 0.54 -42.87 -9.62
C GLU A 27 1.47 -41.90 -8.90
N ALA A 28 2.30 -41.16 -9.64
CA ALA A 28 3.06 -40.07 -9.06
C ALA A 28 2.08 -38.98 -8.59
N PRO A 29 2.18 -38.47 -7.35
CA PRO A 29 1.21 -37.54 -6.81
C PRO A 29 1.26 -36.22 -7.59
N ARG A 30 0.23 -35.98 -8.41
CA ARG A 30 0.00 -34.68 -9.07
C ARG A 30 -0.39 -33.65 -8.01
N GLY A 31 0.62 -33.08 -7.36
CA GLY A 31 0.51 -31.97 -6.42
C GLY A 31 0.13 -30.66 -7.11
N ALA A 32 -1.02 -30.63 -7.78
CA ALA A 32 -1.59 -29.42 -8.34
C ALA A 32 -2.02 -28.49 -7.21
N CYS A 33 -1.59 -27.22 -7.27
CA CYS A 33 -2.16 -26.20 -6.40
C CYS A 33 -3.66 -26.07 -6.70
N ALA A 34 -4.50 -26.02 -5.66
CA ALA A 34 -5.95 -25.99 -5.80
C ALA A 34 -6.49 -24.77 -6.59
N SER A 35 -5.66 -23.73 -6.78
CA SER A 35 -5.99 -22.56 -7.60
C SER A 35 -5.55 -22.65 -9.07
N CYS A 36 -4.82 -23.70 -9.48
CA CYS A 36 -4.15 -23.77 -10.79
C CYS A 36 -4.58 -24.97 -11.66
N ALA A 37 -5.61 -25.72 -11.24
CA ALA A 37 -5.99 -26.99 -11.85
C ALA A 37 -6.57 -26.92 -13.29
N ALA A 38 -6.77 -25.71 -13.85
CA ALA A 38 -7.30 -25.52 -15.20
C ALA A 38 -6.24 -25.60 -16.32
N ALA A 39 -4.97 -25.30 -16.02
CA ALA A 39 -3.91 -25.12 -17.03
C ALA A 39 -3.29 -26.47 -17.50
N ALA A 40 -4.08 -27.32 -18.16
CA ALA A 40 -3.62 -28.59 -18.72
C ALA A 40 -4.45 -29.06 -19.93
N ARG A 41 -4.32 -28.38 -21.08
CA ARG A 41 -4.79 -28.87 -22.38
C ARG A 41 -3.75 -28.70 -23.49
N PRO A 42 -3.76 -29.56 -24.52
CA PRO A 42 -2.82 -29.49 -25.64
C PRO A 42 -3.16 -28.36 -26.61
N GLU A 43 -2.20 -28.03 -27.47
CA GLU A 43 -2.32 -27.04 -28.54
C GLU A 43 -3.35 -27.47 -29.60
N ASP A 44 -4.35 -26.62 -29.86
CA ASP A 44 -4.92 -26.42 -31.20
C ASP A 44 -5.79 -25.14 -31.22
N ALA A 45 -5.99 -24.54 -32.39
CA ALA A 45 -6.30 -23.11 -32.52
C ALA A 45 -7.79 -22.71 -32.37
N GLU A 46 -8.05 -21.57 -31.70
CA GLU A 46 -9.02 -20.56 -32.18
C GLU A 46 -8.80 -19.17 -31.52
N SER A 47 -8.39 -18.16 -32.29
CA SER A 47 -8.18 -16.79 -31.79
C SER A 47 -9.46 -15.95 -31.86
N GLY A 48 -10.17 -15.82 -30.74
CA GLY A 48 -11.30 -14.88 -30.64
C GLY A 48 -12.34 -15.16 -29.55
N ARG A 49 -12.36 -16.37 -28.98
CA ARG A 49 -13.18 -16.68 -27.80
C ARG A 49 -12.36 -16.45 -26.54
N VAL A 50 -12.79 -15.50 -25.71
CA VAL A 50 -12.43 -15.51 -24.28
C VAL A 50 -13.02 -16.80 -23.71
N ASP A 51 -12.19 -17.64 -23.09
CA ASP A 51 -12.63 -18.93 -22.56
C ASP A 51 -13.76 -18.73 -21.54
N GLY A 52 -14.78 -19.58 -21.61
CA GLY A 52 -15.95 -19.52 -20.71
C GLY A 52 -15.52 -19.67 -19.25
N ASP A 53 -14.53 -20.52 -19.00
CA ASP A 53 -13.99 -20.77 -17.67
C ASP A 53 -13.19 -19.55 -17.14
N LEU A 54 -12.50 -18.79 -18.00
CA LEU A 54 -11.82 -17.54 -17.62
C LEU A 54 -12.84 -16.44 -17.29
N LEU A 55 -13.88 -16.28 -18.12
CA LEU A 55 -14.97 -15.32 -17.87
C LEU A 55 -15.71 -15.63 -16.56
N GLU A 56 -15.91 -16.91 -16.25
CA GLU A 56 -16.54 -17.37 -15.02
C GLU A 56 -15.63 -17.20 -13.79
N ALA A 57 -14.32 -17.45 -13.93
CA ALA A 57 -13.34 -17.15 -12.88
C ALA A 57 -13.29 -15.66 -12.53
N VAL A 58 -13.36 -14.78 -13.53
CA VAL A 58 -13.44 -13.31 -13.35
C VAL A 58 -14.69 -12.92 -12.55
N LYS A 59 -15.86 -13.45 -12.90
CA LYS A 59 -17.11 -13.19 -12.16
C LYS A 59 -17.01 -13.61 -10.70
N ARG A 60 -16.52 -14.83 -10.44
CA ARG A 60 -16.30 -15.35 -9.07
C ARG A 60 -15.30 -14.51 -8.28
N HIS A 61 -14.24 -14.02 -8.93
CA HIS A 61 -13.28 -13.11 -8.29
C HIS A 61 -13.94 -11.81 -7.83
N ILE A 62 -14.70 -11.15 -8.70
CA ILE A 62 -15.37 -9.88 -8.40
C ILE A 62 -16.36 -10.04 -7.25
N LEU A 63 -17.21 -11.09 -7.26
CA LEU A 63 -18.16 -11.37 -6.16
C LEU A 63 -17.43 -11.61 -4.84
N THR A 64 -16.38 -12.44 -4.85
CA THR A 64 -15.54 -12.73 -3.67
C THR A 64 -14.90 -11.45 -3.11
N ARG A 65 -14.44 -10.55 -3.97
CA ARG A 65 -13.84 -9.25 -3.57
C ARG A 65 -14.86 -8.26 -3.03
N LEU A 66 -16.07 -8.23 -3.59
CA LEU A 66 -17.19 -7.43 -3.09
C LEU A 66 -17.86 -8.03 -1.84
N GLN A 67 -17.54 -9.29 -1.52
CA GLN A 67 -18.12 -10.10 -0.44
C GLN A 67 -19.60 -10.47 -0.66
N LEU A 68 -20.02 -10.48 -1.93
CA LEU A 68 -21.32 -10.98 -2.38
C LEU A 68 -21.23 -12.47 -2.68
N ARG A 69 -22.34 -13.21 -2.52
CA ARG A 69 -22.41 -14.64 -2.86
C ARG A 69 -22.70 -14.84 -4.35
N ASP A 70 -23.72 -14.14 -4.81
CA ASP A 70 -24.26 -14.17 -6.16
C ASP A 70 -24.45 -12.72 -6.66
N ARG A 71 -24.86 -12.55 -7.91
CA ARG A 71 -25.21 -11.24 -8.46
C ARG A 71 -26.56 -10.75 -7.90
N PRO A 72 -26.65 -9.50 -7.42
CA PRO A 72 -27.92 -8.88 -7.02
C PRO A 72 -28.96 -8.89 -8.13
N ASN A 73 -30.18 -9.29 -7.79
CA ASN A 73 -31.30 -9.43 -8.74
C ASN A 73 -32.07 -8.11 -8.88
N ILE A 74 -31.64 -7.23 -9.80
CA ILE A 74 -32.30 -5.95 -10.07
C ILE A 74 -33.52 -6.15 -10.99
N THR A 75 -34.69 -6.30 -10.37
CA THR A 75 -35.97 -6.46 -11.05
C THR A 75 -36.53 -5.17 -11.65
N HIS A 76 -36.12 -4.00 -11.11
CA HIS A 76 -36.57 -2.68 -11.54
C HIS A 76 -35.38 -1.71 -11.63
N PRO A 77 -35.10 -1.10 -12.80
CA PRO A 77 -34.01 -0.13 -12.93
C PRO A 77 -34.35 1.17 -12.20
N VAL A 78 -33.49 1.60 -11.28
CA VAL A 78 -33.67 2.84 -10.53
C VAL A 78 -33.77 4.04 -11.49
N PRO A 79 -34.80 4.90 -11.40
CA PRO A 79 -34.97 6.02 -12.31
C PRO A 79 -33.72 6.91 -12.37
N LYS A 80 -33.21 7.16 -13.58
CA LYS A 80 -31.92 7.87 -13.79
C LYS A 80 -31.82 9.19 -13.01
N ALA A 81 -32.91 9.94 -12.87
CA ALA A 81 -32.96 11.19 -12.09
C ALA A 81 -32.72 11.01 -10.58
N ALA A 82 -33.19 9.90 -10.00
CA ALA A 82 -32.93 9.56 -8.60
C ALA A 82 -31.45 9.17 -8.39
N MET A 83 -30.91 8.34 -9.28
CA MET A 83 -29.49 7.97 -9.29
C MET A 83 -28.58 9.21 -9.42
N VAL A 84 -28.87 10.12 -10.36
CA VAL A 84 -28.14 11.40 -10.53
C VAL A 84 -28.17 12.25 -9.26
N THR A 85 -29.29 12.26 -8.54
CA THR A 85 -29.45 13.03 -7.30
C THR A 85 -28.65 12.40 -6.15
N ALA A 86 -28.66 11.06 -6.02
CA ALA A 86 -27.86 10.33 -5.04
C ALA A 86 -26.36 10.54 -5.26
N LEU A 87 -25.87 10.37 -6.50
CA LEU A 87 -24.45 10.51 -6.83
C LEU A 87 -23.93 11.94 -6.62
N ARG A 88 -24.73 12.95 -6.96
CA ARG A 88 -24.43 14.35 -6.66
C ARG A 88 -24.36 14.63 -5.15
N LYS A 89 -25.15 13.92 -4.33
CA LYS A 89 -25.15 14.04 -2.85
C LYS A 89 -24.01 13.28 -2.18
N LEU A 90 -23.57 12.16 -2.75
CA LEU A 90 -22.44 11.35 -2.27
C LEU A 90 -21.07 11.91 -2.66
N HIS A 91 -21.01 13.08 -3.33
CA HIS A 91 -19.81 13.60 -4.01
C HIS A 91 -19.19 12.62 -5.02
N ALA A 92 -19.96 11.62 -5.46
CA ALA A 92 -19.54 10.49 -6.28
C ALA A 92 -19.90 10.70 -7.77
N GLY A 93 -19.56 11.88 -8.32
CA GLY A 93 -19.50 12.06 -9.77
C GLY A 93 -19.97 13.40 -10.35
N LYS A 94 -19.59 13.60 -11.62
CA LYS A 94 -20.08 14.62 -12.54
C LYS A 94 -20.79 13.91 -13.70
N LEU A 95 -21.81 14.52 -14.30
CA LEU A 95 -22.35 14.02 -15.57
C LEU A 95 -21.76 14.81 -16.74
N ARG A 96 -21.49 14.10 -17.83
CA ARG A 96 -21.31 14.68 -19.17
C ARG A 96 -22.67 14.92 -19.83
N GLU A 97 -22.68 15.80 -20.82
CA GLU A 97 -23.90 16.15 -21.58
C GLU A 97 -24.45 14.99 -22.42
N ASP A 98 -23.63 13.96 -22.70
CA ASP A 98 -24.04 12.73 -23.36
C ASP A 98 -24.80 11.74 -22.43
N GLY A 99 -24.99 12.12 -21.16
CA GLY A 99 -25.68 11.31 -20.16
C GLY A 99 -24.81 10.25 -19.48
N ARG A 100 -23.49 10.20 -19.73
CA ARG A 100 -22.56 9.38 -18.96
C ARG A 100 -22.22 10.04 -17.62
N VAL A 101 -22.00 9.21 -16.60
CA VAL A 101 -21.47 9.65 -15.31
C VAL A 101 -19.96 9.46 -15.32
N GLU A 102 -19.21 10.55 -15.22
CA GLU A 102 -17.77 10.54 -14.96
C GLU A 102 -17.55 10.71 -13.47
N ILE A 103 -17.09 9.67 -12.81
CA ILE A 103 -16.85 9.68 -11.37
C ILE A 103 -15.35 9.84 -11.14
N PRO A 104 -14.90 10.96 -10.54
CA PRO A 104 -13.50 11.11 -10.15
C PRO A 104 -13.04 9.90 -9.32
N ASP A 105 -11.86 9.38 -9.66
CA ASP A 105 -11.26 8.17 -9.08
C ASP A 105 -12.00 6.85 -9.39
N LEU A 106 -12.88 6.80 -10.40
CA LEU A 106 -13.65 5.60 -10.80
C LEU A 106 -13.61 5.32 -12.33
N ASP A 107 -12.47 5.59 -12.98
CA ASP A 107 -12.25 5.29 -14.41
C ASP A 107 -11.65 3.88 -14.66
N GLY A 108 -11.78 2.94 -13.71
CA GLY A 108 -11.28 1.55 -13.85
C GLY A 108 -9.75 1.40 -13.88
N HIS A 109 -9.06 2.51 -13.66
CA HIS A 109 -7.63 2.57 -13.37
C HIS A 109 -7.42 2.26 -11.88
N PRO A 110 -6.24 1.77 -11.46
CA PRO A 110 -5.93 1.61 -10.05
C PRO A 110 -5.96 2.97 -9.33
N MET A 111 -6.39 2.99 -8.07
CA MET A 111 -6.23 4.16 -7.20
C MET A 111 -4.74 4.51 -7.15
N SER A 112 -4.37 5.65 -7.74
CA SER A 112 -3.01 5.78 -8.29
C SER A 112 -1.96 6.11 -7.23
N ASN A 113 -1.27 5.06 -6.77
CA ASN A 113 0.07 5.17 -6.20
C ASN A 113 1.10 5.77 -7.19
N GLU A 114 0.69 6.10 -8.42
CA GLU A 114 1.52 6.72 -9.47
C GLU A 114 1.22 8.21 -9.75
N VAL A 115 0.50 8.96 -8.88
CA VAL A 115 0.74 10.42 -8.73
C VAL A 115 0.78 10.89 -7.27
N LEU A 116 1.21 10.02 -6.36
CA LEU A 116 1.71 10.42 -5.04
C LEU A 116 3.19 10.02 -4.93
N GLU A 117 4.07 10.89 -5.44
CA GLU A 117 5.52 10.82 -5.22
C GLU A 117 5.78 10.64 -3.71
N GLU A 118 6.22 9.44 -3.29
CA GLU A 118 6.16 8.88 -1.92
C GLU A 118 6.27 9.92 -0.78
N SER A 119 5.18 10.64 -0.50
CA SER A 119 5.20 11.79 0.38
C SER A 119 4.62 11.43 1.73
N SER A 120 5.48 10.84 2.58
CA SER A 120 5.18 10.63 3.99
C SER A 120 4.75 11.94 4.63
N GLU A 121 3.55 11.97 5.21
CA GLU A 121 3.07 13.04 6.07
C GLU A 121 3.25 12.59 7.52
N ILE A 122 4.26 13.14 8.18
CA ILE A 122 4.65 12.80 9.55
C ILE A 122 4.06 13.85 10.47
N ILE A 123 3.25 13.44 11.45
CA ILE A 123 2.65 14.32 12.44
C ILE A 123 3.33 14.06 13.79
N SER A 124 4.16 15.00 14.24
CA SER A 124 4.78 14.98 15.57
C SER A 124 4.06 15.94 16.50
N PHE A 125 3.67 15.49 17.69
CA PHE A 125 3.09 16.36 18.72
C PHE A 125 4.20 17.06 19.53
N ALA A 126 3.90 18.22 20.09
CA ALA A 126 4.83 18.93 20.97
C ALA A 126 5.01 18.19 22.30
N GLU A 127 6.24 18.10 22.76
CA GLU A 127 6.64 17.59 24.07
C GLU A 127 7.35 18.69 24.87
N LYS A 128 7.42 18.50 26.19
CA LYS A 128 8.15 19.38 27.09
C LYS A 128 9.32 18.63 27.71
N ASP A 129 10.43 19.33 27.87
CA ASP A 129 11.55 18.83 28.66
C ASP A 129 11.29 19.19 30.14
N ASP A 130 11.18 18.19 31.01
CA ASP A 130 10.86 18.38 32.43
C ASP A 130 11.90 19.22 33.18
N LEU A 131 13.14 19.20 32.69
CA LEU A 131 14.25 20.00 33.23
C LEU A 131 14.18 21.48 32.82
N VAL A 132 13.36 21.83 31.82
CA VAL A 132 13.25 23.20 31.31
C VAL A 132 12.13 23.95 32.03
N THR A 133 12.49 24.92 32.86
CA THR A 133 11.54 25.75 33.63
C THR A 133 10.64 26.64 32.77
N SER A 134 11.03 26.93 31.52
CA SER A 134 10.23 27.74 30.60
C SER A 134 8.88 27.08 30.27
N LYS A 135 7.82 27.91 30.21
CA LYS A 135 6.50 27.53 29.71
C LYS A 135 6.33 27.75 28.19
N SER A 136 7.27 28.43 27.54
CA SER A 136 7.27 28.71 26.09
C SER A 136 8.11 27.75 25.26
N SER A 137 8.99 26.99 25.91
CA SER A 137 9.87 26.01 25.26
C SER A 137 9.14 24.69 24.99
N LEU A 138 9.28 24.17 23.77
CA LEU A 138 8.70 22.92 23.28
C LEU A 138 9.76 22.15 22.47
N PHE A 139 9.66 20.84 22.39
CA PHE A 139 10.40 20.05 21.40
C PHE A 139 9.50 19.09 20.62
N PHE A 140 9.99 18.65 19.47
CA PHE A 140 9.33 17.68 18.61
C PHE A 140 10.32 16.58 18.25
N LEU A 141 9.99 15.32 18.53
CA LEU A 141 10.70 14.16 18.01
C LEU A 141 10.06 13.77 16.68
N ILE A 142 10.83 13.86 15.59
CA ILE A 142 10.31 13.61 14.24
C ILE A 142 10.64 12.18 13.82
N SER A 143 9.63 11.31 13.88
CA SER A 143 9.78 9.87 13.60
C SER A 143 10.34 9.61 12.20
N SER A 144 11.03 8.48 12.06
CA SER A 144 11.62 8.03 10.79
C SER A 144 10.86 6.87 10.14
N GLU A 145 10.09 6.12 10.95
CA GLU A 145 9.48 4.81 10.65
C GLU A 145 10.03 4.08 9.41
N GLY A 146 11.21 3.46 9.59
CA GLY A 146 11.92 2.68 8.56
C GLY A 146 12.64 3.48 7.46
N ASN A 147 12.31 4.76 7.26
CA ASN A 147 12.79 5.56 6.13
C ASN A 147 13.91 6.53 6.52
N GLN A 148 15.16 6.13 6.26
CA GLN A 148 16.32 6.98 6.50
C GLN A 148 16.45 8.12 5.47
N ASN A 149 16.16 7.84 4.18
CA ASN A 149 16.36 8.76 3.06
C ASN A 149 15.12 9.63 2.77
N LEU A 150 14.68 10.44 3.74
CA LEU A 150 13.54 11.36 3.56
C LEU A 150 14.01 12.81 3.29
N ARG A 151 13.51 13.42 2.21
CA ARG A 151 13.74 14.83 1.87
C ARG A 151 12.50 15.66 2.20
N VAL A 152 12.66 16.57 3.17
CA VAL A 152 11.60 17.49 3.62
C VAL A 152 11.23 18.46 2.50
N ILE A 153 9.98 18.36 2.02
CA ILE A 153 9.38 19.27 1.03
C ILE A 153 8.83 20.50 1.77
N GLN A 154 8.06 20.25 2.82
CA GLN A 154 7.33 21.24 3.60
C GLN A 154 7.27 20.78 5.06
N ALA A 155 7.47 21.70 6.00
CA ALA A 155 7.11 21.48 7.40
C ALA A 155 6.30 22.67 7.93
N THR A 156 5.23 22.38 8.67
CA THR A 156 4.27 23.37 9.15
C THR A 156 3.87 23.06 10.59
N LEU A 157 4.25 23.95 11.50
CA LEU A 157 3.82 23.94 12.89
C LEU A 157 2.40 24.50 12.98
N TRP A 158 1.54 23.81 13.74
CA TRP A 158 0.19 24.23 14.08
C TRP A 158 0.16 24.66 15.55
N LEU A 159 -0.21 25.92 15.79
CA LEU A 159 -0.43 26.48 17.13
C LEU A 159 -1.89 26.90 17.28
N TYR A 160 -2.54 26.52 18.37
CA TYR A 160 -3.89 26.97 18.67
C TYR A 160 -3.88 28.25 19.51
N PHE A 161 -4.67 29.24 19.12
CA PHE A 161 -4.81 30.49 19.86
C PHE A 161 -6.20 30.58 20.47
N LYS A 162 -6.25 30.68 21.80
CA LYS A 162 -7.48 30.84 22.59
C LYS A 162 -7.72 32.32 22.85
N LEU A 163 -8.87 32.84 22.44
CA LEU A 163 -9.34 34.15 22.91
C LEU A 163 -9.90 34.00 24.31
N LEU A 164 -9.41 34.82 25.24
CA LEU A 164 -10.04 35.03 26.54
C LEU A 164 -11.28 35.93 26.37
N PRO A 165 -12.35 35.69 27.14
CA PRO A 165 -13.50 36.59 27.17
C PRO A 165 -13.05 37.99 27.62
N SER A 166 -13.47 39.01 26.88
CA SER A 166 -13.25 40.40 27.26
C SER A 166 -14.48 40.89 28.06
N PRO A 167 -14.32 41.69 29.13
CA PRO A 167 -15.44 42.35 29.79
C PRO A 167 -16.10 43.42 28.91
N THR A 168 -15.42 43.90 27.86
CA THR A 168 -15.97 44.77 26.82
C THR A 168 -16.30 43.98 25.55
N GLU A 169 -17.48 44.20 24.98
CA GLU A 169 -17.95 43.53 23.74
C GLU A 169 -17.26 44.03 22.45
N GLU A 170 -15.95 44.26 22.47
CA GLU A 170 -15.21 44.59 21.25
C GLU A 170 -15.16 43.38 20.29
N ARG A 171 -16.13 43.32 19.36
CA ARG A 171 -16.15 42.45 18.17
C ARG A 171 -15.02 42.76 17.16
N GLY A 172 -13.97 43.45 17.59
CA GLY A 172 -12.80 43.79 16.79
C GLY A 172 -11.97 42.57 16.40
N LYS A 173 -11.16 42.71 15.34
CA LYS A 173 -10.08 41.77 15.05
C LYS A 173 -8.97 42.00 16.08
N ARG A 174 -8.73 41.06 16.99
CA ARG A 174 -7.55 41.11 17.88
C ARG A 174 -6.30 40.80 17.06
N LYS A 175 -5.21 41.55 17.26
CA LYS A 175 -3.98 41.39 16.47
C LYS A 175 -2.78 41.20 17.40
N VAL A 176 -2.06 40.09 17.22
CA VAL A 176 -0.87 39.75 17.99
C VAL A 176 0.27 39.34 17.07
N THR A 177 1.51 39.42 17.56
CA THR A 177 2.69 39.03 16.78
C THR A 177 3.34 37.83 17.44
N THR A 178 3.28 36.67 16.79
CA THR A 178 3.89 35.44 17.29
C THR A 178 5.27 35.24 16.69
N LYS A 179 6.24 34.94 17.55
CA LYS A 179 7.65 34.72 17.25
C LYS A 179 8.01 33.30 17.67
N VAL A 180 8.18 32.42 16.68
CA VAL A 180 8.61 31.04 16.87
C VAL A 180 10.11 30.98 16.64
N TYR A 181 10.87 30.91 17.73
CA TYR A 181 12.31 30.67 17.67
C TYR A 181 12.56 29.18 17.46
N TYR A 182 13.51 28.82 16.61
CA TYR A 182 13.92 27.44 16.38
C TYR A 182 15.45 27.29 16.44
N GLN A 183 15.92 26.25 17.12
CA GLN A 183 17.34 25.95 17.27
C GLN A 183 17.87 25.21 16.03
N GLU A 184 19.09 25.52 15.58
CA GLU A 184 19.76 24.73 14.54
C GLU A 184 20.42 23.47 15.15
N PRO A 185 20.23 22.27 14.54
CA PRO A 185 20.83 21.05 15.05
C PRO A 185 22.36 21.15 15.07
N GLY A 186 22.97 20.83 16.21
CA GLY A 186 24.43 20.84 16.39
C GLY A 186 25.08 22.20 16.65
N LEU A 187 24.34 23.32 16.69
CA LEU A 187 24.83 24.60 17.23
C LEU A 187 23.93 25.07 18.37
N GLY A 188 24.21 24.62 19.59
CA GLY A 188 23.34 24.81 20.75
C GLY A 188 22.99 26.26 21.11
N SER A 189 23.76 27.25 20.65
CA SER A 189 23.54 28.68 20.89
C SER A 189 22.76 29.42 19.79
N LYS A 190 22.64 28.86 18.57
CA LYS A 190 22.03 29.60 17.45
C LYS A 190 20.54 29.30 17.32
N TRP A 191 19.74 30.35 17.51
CA TRP A 191 18.30 30.35 17.31
C TRP A 191 17.92 31.27 16.14
N ASN A 192 17.23 30.71 15.16
CA ASN A 192 16.58 31.46 14.10
C ASN A 192 15.14 31.80 14.51
N LEU A 193 14.45 32.66 13.75
CA LEU A 193 13.12 33.16 14.06
C LEU A 193 12.17 33.06 12.86
N VAL A 194 10.95 32.56 13.09
CA VAL A 194 9.79 32.75 12.21
C VAL A 194 8.80 33.67 12.91
N GLU A 195 8.60 34.87 12.38
CA GLU A 195 7.67 35.87 12.91
C GLU A 195 6.41 35.96 12.04
N LYS A 196 5.22 35.95 12.67
CA LYS A 196 3.93 36.04 11.98
C LYS A 196 2.95 36.91 12.76
N ARG A 197 2.29 37.84 12.07
CA ARG A 197 1.13 38.56 12.59
C ARG A 197 -0.11 37.66 12.50
N VAL A 198 -0.81 37.52 13.62
CA VAL A 198 -1.98 36.66 13.80
C VAL A 198 -3.20 37.56 14.05
N GLU A 199 -4.21 37.46 13.18
CA GLU A 199 -5.48 38.21 13.31
C GLU A 199 -6.62 37.27 13.72
N LEU A 200 -7.14 37.47 14.94
CA LEU A 200 -8.16 36.61 15.54
C LEU A 200 -9.53 37.30 15.59
N ARG A 201 -10.55 36.63 15.04
CA ARG A 201 -11.99 36.93 15.27
C ARG A 201 -12.67 35.95 16.23
N ARG A 202 -12.06 34.77 16.42
CA ARG A 202 -12.46 33.67 17.29
C ARG A 202 -11.21 32.86 17.64
N SER A 203 -11.26 32.01 18.65
CA SER A 203 -10.21 31.03 18.91
C SER A 203 -9.98 30.13 17.68
N GLY A 204 -8.74 29.72 17.41
CA GLY A 204 -8.43 28.94 16.22
C GLY A 204 -6.96 28.64 15.97
N TRP A 205 -6.74 27.61 15.17
CA TRP A 205 -5.42 27.16 14.70
C TRP A 205 -4.78 28.14 13.72
N HIS A 206 -3.47 28.35 13.87
CA HIS A 206 -2.64 29.15 12.97
C HIS A 206 -1.33 28.42 12.64
N THR A 207 -0.94 28.48 11.37
CA THR A 207 0.19 27.74 10.80
C THR A 207 1.47 28.57 10.71
N PHE A 208 2.62 27.95 10.98
CA PHE A 208 3.96 28.55 10.90
C PHE A 208 4.86 27.65 10.06
N ALA A 209 5.47 28.19 9.00
CA ALA A 209 6.36 27.41 8.15
C ALA A 209 7.71 27.18 8.84
N LEU A 210 8.07 25.92 9.07
CA LEU A 210 9.36 25.49 9.66
C LEU A 210 10.15 24.59 8.69
N THR A 211 9.83 24.63 7.40
CA THR A 211 10.39 23.74 6.37
C THR A 211 11.91 23.66 6.41
N ASP A 212 12.61 24.79 6.50
CA ASP A 212 14.07 24.82 6.44
C ASP A 212 14.71 24.37 7.77
N ALA A 213 14.08 24.66 8.91
CA ALA A 213 14.47 24.14 10.22
C ALA A 213 14.45 22.61 10.23
N VAL A 214 13.32 22.03 9.83
CA VAL A 214 13.11 20.58 9.81
C VAL A 214 13.97 19.90 8.74
N ARG A 215 14.24 20.56 7.60
CA ARG A 215 15.16 20.03 6.59
C ARG A 215 16.59 19.88 7.14
N LEU A 216 17.09 20.87 7.88
CA LEU A 216 18.41 20.80 8.53
C LEU A 216 18.49 19.66 9.57
N VAL A 217 17.39 19.37 10.29
CA VAL A 217 17.29 18.23 11.23
C VAL A 217 17.37 16.89 10.50
N PHE A 218 16.75 16.76 9.33
CA PHE A 218 16.83 15.55 8.51
C PHE A 218 18.21 15.39 7.83
N GLU A 219 18.82 16.48 7.38
CA GLU A 219 20.11 16.47 6.66
C GLU A 219 21.31 16.11 7.55
N LYS A 220 21.28 16.43 8.86
CA LYS A 220 22.40 16.12 9.78
C LYS A 220 22.45 14.69 10.32
N GLY A 221 21.45 13.85 10.05
CA GLY A 221 21.47 12.41 10.34
C GLY A 221 21.59 12.00 11.82
N GLY A 222 21.42 12.93 12.76
CA GLY A 222 21.51 12.69 14.21
C GLY A 222 20.14 12.54 14.87
N ASP A 223 20.06 12.93 16.15
CA ASP A 223 18.79 13.04 16.89
C ASP A 223 17.81 13.97 16.14
N ARG A 224 16.62 13.46 15.83
CA ARG A 224 15.57 14.17 15.06
C ARG A 224 14.71 15.07 15.96
N ARG A 225 15.34 15.68 16.97
CA ARG A 225 14.73 16.59 17.95
C ARG A 225 14.79 18.04 17.46
N GLN A 226 13.65 18.63 17.13
CA GLN A 226 13.54 20.07 16.88
C GLN A 226 13.09 20.80 18.15
N ASN A 227 13.99 21.56 18.77
CA ASN A 227 13.66 22.47 19.88
C ASN A 227 13.11 23.80 19.34
N LEU A 228 12.03 24.30 19.96
CA LEU A 228 11.38 25.59 19.68
C LEU A 228 11.16 26.40 20.97
N ASP A 229 11.09 27.73 20.85
CA ASP A 229 10.60 28.62 21.91
C ASP A 229 9.58 29.61 21.32
N VAL A 230 8.35 29.61 21.85
CA VAL A 230 7.20 30.32 21.25
C VAL A 230 6.81 31.53 22.09
N ARG A 231 7.04 32.74 21.54
CA ARG A 231 6.69 34.02 22.17
C ARG A 231 5.55 34.70 21.43
N CYS A 232 4.72 35.46 22.14
CA CYS A 232 3.60 36.20 21.55
C CYS A 232 3.56 37.63 22.08
N ASP A 233 4.03 38.58 21.27
CA ASP A 233 4.04 39.99 21.60
C ASP A 233 2.61 40.54 21.46
N GLY A 234 2.15 41.24 22.51
CA GLY A 234 0.80 41.78 22.59
C GLY A 234 -0.29 40.78 22.98
N CYS A 235 0.02 39.49 23.19
CA CYS A 235 -0.98 38.48 23.56
C CYS A 235 -1.76 38.86 24.83
N GLU A 236 -1.07 39.24 25.91
CA GLU A 236 -1.69 39.64 27.17
C GLU A 236 -2.62 40.87 27.01
N ALA A 237 -2.12 41.95 26.42
CA ALA A 237 -2.88 43.18 26.15
C ALA A 237 -4.05 43.00 25.16
N GLN A 238 -4.10 41.87 24.45
CA GLN A 238 -5.21 41.48 23.57
C GLN A 238 -6.03 40.32 24.14
N GLY A 239 -5.78 39.86 25.37
CA GLY A 239 -6.46 38.70 25.96
C GLY A 239 -6.39 37.45 25.07
N VAL A 240 -5.24 37.20 24.43
CA VAL A 240 -4.98 36.03 23.59
C VAL A 240 -3.97 35.14 24.30
N VAL A 241 -4.20 33.82 24.29
CA VAL A 241 -3.26 32.84 24.83
C VAL A 241 -2.94 31.79 23.76
N PRO A 242 -1.66 31.62 23.35
CA PRO A 242 -1.26 30.46 22.58
C PRO A 242 -1.31 29.23 23.50
N VAL A 243 -2.00 28.17 23.09
CA VAL A 243 -1.97 26.90 23.80
C VAL A 243 -0.67 26.18 23.41
N LEU A 244 0.19 25.95 24.39
CA LEU A 244 1.47 25.27 24.23
C LEU A 244 1.37 23.86 24.83
N LEU A 245 1.55 23.68 26.14
CA LEU A 245 1.23 22.41 26.80
C LEU A 245 0.49 22.63 28.12
N ASN A 246 -0.71 22.07 28.21
CA ASN A 246 -1.58 22.07 29.39
C ASN A 246 -2.03 20.62 29.64
N LEU A 247 -1.78 20.09 30.85
CA LEU A 247 -2.10 18.70 31.24
C LEU A 247 -3.61 18.36 31.23
N ASN A 248 -4.48 19.35 30.98
CA ASN A 248 -5.94 19.22 31.04
C ASN A 248 -6.63 19.56 29.69
N ASP A 249 -5.88 19.77 28.60
CA ASP A 249 -6.44 20.13 27.29
C ASP A 249 -5.57 19.62 26.12
N ASP A 250 -5.51 18.29 25.95
CA ASP A 250 -4.83 17.64 24.83
C ASP A 250 -5.42 18.02 23.46
N SER A 251 -6.70 18.44 23.42
CA SER A 251 -7.43 18.74 22.18
C SER A 251 -6.86 19.93 21.40
N HIS A 252 -6.05 20.76 22.05
CA HIS A 252 -5.38 21.93 21.48
C HIS A 252 -3.84 21.83 21.52
N ARG A 253 -3.29 20.63 21.75
CA ARG A 253 -1.84 20.36 21.79
C ARG A 253 -1.20 20.65 20.41
N PRO A 254 -0.16 21.51 20.33
CA PRO A 254 0.56 21.78 19.10
C PRO A 254 1.12 20.54 18.42
N PHE A 255 1.12 20.57 17.10
CA PHE A 255 1.67 19.51 16.26
C PHE A 255 2.42 20.09 15.06
N LEU A 256 3.43 19.36 14.61
CA LEU A 256 4.28 19.67 13.47
C LEU A 256 3.96 18.67 12.36
N VAL A 257 3.41 19.16 11.27
CA VAL A 257 3.16 18.37 10.06
C VAL A 257 4.38 18.49 9.15
N VAL A 258 5.04 17.38 8.85
CA VAL A 258 6.20 17.30 7.96
C VAL A 258 5.84 16.46 6.75
N ARG A 259 5.72 17.10 5.59
CA ARG A 259 5.58 16.39 4.31
C ARG A 259 6.97 16.20 3.71
N ALA A 260 7.45 14.96 3.74
CA ALA A 260 8.74 14.57 3.17
C ALA A 260 8.54 13.54 2.06
N ARG A 261 9.22 13.72 0.93
CA ARG A 261 9.33 12.69 -0.11
C ARG A 261 10.45 11.73 0.27
N GLN A 262 10.38 10.47 -0.17
CA GLN A 262 11.62 9.70 -0.28
C GLN A 262 12.58 10.46 -1.22
N ALA A 263 13.79 10.74 -0.75
CA ALA A 263 14.82 11.37 -1.57
C ALA A 263 15.18 10.38 -2.69
N ASP A 264 15.15 10.82 -3.95
CA ASP A 264 15.33 9.96 -5.13
C ASP A 264 16.43 8.92 -4.91
N ALA A 265 16.03 7.67 -4.72
CA ALA A 265 16.95 6.54 -4.77
C ALA A 265 17.33 6.33 -6.25
N LYS A 266 18.17 7.22 -6.81
CA LYS A 266 18.51 7.28 -8.25
C LYS A 266 19.14 5.98 -8.79
N HIS A 267 19.52 5.05 -7.91
CA HIS A 267 19.92 3.69 -8.26
C HIS A 267 19.18 2.57 -7.51
N ARG A 268 18.04 2.83 -6.83
CA ARG A 268 17.02 1.77 -6.69
C ARG A 268 16.32 1.67 -8.05
N ILE A 269 16.85 0.82 -8.90
CA ILE A 269 16.16 0.39 -10.11
C ILE A 269 14.86 -0.28 -9.66
N ARG A 270 13.74 0.47 -9.71
CA ARG A 270 12.41 -0.11 -9.79
C ARG A 270 12.33 -0.85 -11.12
N LYS A 271 12.82 -2.09 -11.13
CA LYS A 271 12.48 -3.05 -12.18
C LYS A 271 10.95 -3.09 -12.19
N ARG A 272 10.36 -2.68 -13.30
CA ARG A 272 8.94 -2.93 -13.55
C ARG A 272 8.74 -4.46 -13.54
N GLY A 273 7.54 -4.90 -13.19
CA GLY A 273 7.17 -6.30 -13.44
C GLY A 273 7.42 -6.65 -14.91
N LEU A 274 7.75 -7.91 -15.20
CA LEU A 274 7.76 -8.37 -16.57
C LEU A 274 6.33 -8.30 -17.11
N GLU A 275 6.13 -7.63 -18.23
CA GLU A 275 4.87 -7.63 -18.97
C GLU A 275 4.90 -8.81 -19.94
N CYS A 276 3.79 -9.51 -20.12
CA CYS A 276 3.71 -10.60 -21.08
C CYS A 276 3.64 -10.05 -22.51
N ASP A 277 4.75 -10.13 -23.26
CA ASP A 277 4.87 -9.65 -24.65
C ASP A 277 4.84 -10.77 -25.70
N GLY A 278 4.71 -12.02 -25.26
CA GLY A 278 4.78 -13.22 -26.11
C GLY A 278 6.18 -13.66 -26.50
N SER A 279 7.25 -13.01 -26.01
CA SER A 279 8.64 -13.38 -26.32
C SER A 279 9.25 -14.41 -25.38
N SER A 280 8.65 -14.65 -24.20
CA SER A 280 9.14 -15.64 -23.23
C SER A 280 8.04 -16.21 -22.34
N ASP A 281 8.09 -17.52 -22.09
CA ASP A 281 7.19 -18.24 -21.18
C ASP A 281 7.54 -18.03 -19.69
N LEU A 282 8.09 -16.87 -19.34
CA LEU A 282 8.56 -16.53 -17.99
C LEU A 282 7.48 -15.78 -17.21
N CYS A 283 7.44 -15.98 -15.89
CA CYS A 283 6.46 -15.34 -15.01
C CYS A 283 6.36 -13.81 -15.23
N CYS A 284 5.22 -13.39 -15.75
CA CYS A 284 4.91 -12.04 -16.20
C CYS A 284 3.48 -11.64 -15.85
N ARG A 285 3.17 -10.35 -15.96
CA ARG A 285 1.84 -9.77 -15.84
C ARG A 285 1.22 -9.67 -17.22
N GLN A 286 0.08 -10.34 -17.41
CA GLN A 286 -0.73 -10.23 -18.62
C GLN A 286 -1.81 -9.16 -18.43
N GLN A 287 -1.92 -8.23 -19.37
CA GLN A 287 -2.91 -7.16 -19.31
C GLN A 287 -4.26 -7.66 -19.77
N PHE A 288 -5.30 -7.45 -18.95
CA PHE A 288 -6.63 -7.96 -19.22
C PHE A 288 -7.70 -6.94 -18.82
N TYR A 289 -8.48 -6.46 -19.79
CA TYR A 289 -9.54 -5.47 -19.56
C TYR A 289 -10.91 -6.13 -19.49
N ILE A 290 -11.60 -5.92 -18.37
CA ILE A 290 -12.94 -6.46 -18.08
C ILE A 290 -13.95 -5.34 -18.28
N ASP A 291 -14.65 -5.36 -19.41
CA ASP A 291 -15.80 -4.49 -19.66
C ASP A 291 -17.06 -5.10 -19.01
N PHE A 292 -17.68 -4.40 -18.06
CA PHE A 292 -18.84 -4.95 -17.36
C PHE A 292 -20.07 -5.11 -18.26
N ARG A 293 -20.10 -4.47 -19.42
CA ARG A 293 -21.16 -4.66 -20.43
C ARG A 293 -21.00 -5.97 -21.17
N LEU A 294 -19.76 -6.38 -21.48
CA LEU A 294 -19.47 -7.65 -22.14
C LEU A 294 -19.75 -8.85 -21.24
N ILE A 295 -19.57 -8.72 -19.92
CA ILE A 295 -19.94 -9.77 -18.95
C ILE A 295 -21.41 -9.70 -18.51
N GLY A 296 -22.16 -8.68 -18.97
CA GLY A 296 -23.59 -8.49 -18.73
C GLY A 296 -23.96 -8.00 -17.33
N TRP A 297 -23.08 -7.25 -16.66
CA TRP A 297 -23.17 -6.78 -15.26
C TRP A 297 -23.29 -5.25 -15.12
N ASN A 298 -23.36 -4.52 -16.23
CA ASN A 298 -23.51 -3.05 -16.28
C ASN A 298 -24.89 -2.52 -15.84
N ASP A 299 -25.77 -3.39 -15.38
CA ASP A 299 -27.07 -3.10 -14.79
C ASP A 299 -26.94 -2.88 -13.27
N TRP A 300 -26.07 -3.64 -12.61
CA TRP A 300 -25.89 -3.60 -11.16
C TRP A 300 -24.57 -2.95 -10.73
N ILE A 301 -23.51 -3.04 -11.54
CA ILE A 301 -22.30 -2.22 -11.40
C ILE A 301 -22.52 -0.93 -12.19
N ILE A 302 -22.56 0.19 -11.47
CA ILE A 302 -22.84 1.53 -11.99
C ILE A 302 -21.54 2.20 -12.50
N ALA A 303 -20.43 2.00 -11.78
CA ALA A 303 -19.10 2.47 -12.19
C ALA A 303 -17.96 1.61 -11.56
N PRO A 304 -16.80 1.48 -12.22
CA PRO A 304 -16.47 1.96 -13.58
C PRO A 304 -17.28 1.25 -14.67
N SER A 305 -17.13 1.63 -15.94
CA SER A 305 -17.67 0.85 -17.07
C SER A 305 -16.95 -0.49 -17.27
N GLY A 306 -15.70 -0.56 -16.82
CA GLY A 306 -14.81 -1.72 -16.88
C GLY A 306 -13.43 -1.37 -16.34
N TYR A 307 -12.57 -2.36 -16.10
CA TYR A 307 -11.28 -2.16 -15.43
C TYR A 307 -10.19 -3.14 -15.88
N PHE A 308 -8.94 -2.80 -15.62
CA PHE A 308 -7.78 -3.66 -15.91
C PHE A 308 -7.55 -4.72 -14.82
N GLY A 309 -8.38 -5.77 -14.81
CA GLY A 309 -8.19 -6.96 -13.98
C GLY A 309 -7.08 -7.87 -14.52
N ASN A 310 -5.86 -7.34 -14.59
CA ASN A 310 -4.65 -8.04 -15.04
C ASN A 310 -4.41 -9.31 -14.22
N TYR A 311 -3.74 -10.30 -14.79
CA TYR A 311 -3.40 -11.55 -14.12
C TYR A 311 -1.92 -11.91 -14.31
N CYS A 312 -1.46 -12.96 -13.63
CA CYS A 312 -0.08 -13.44 -13.74
C CYS A 312 -0.04 -14.75 -14.53
N GLU A 313 0.87 -14.84 -15.49
CA GLU A 313 1.02 -15.97 -16.41
C GLU A 313 2.50 -16.33 -16.58
N GLY A 314 2.80 -17.51 -17.13
CA GLY A 314 4.16 -17.98 -17.37
C GLY A 314 4.81 -18.77 -16.24
N ASN A 315 5.98 -19.32 -16.53
CA ASN A 315 6.67 -20.31 -15.71
C ASN A 315 7.66 -19.65 -14.73
N CYS A 316 7.90 -20.36 -13.62
CA CYS A 316 8.86 -19.98 -12.58
C CYS A 316 9.97 -21.03 -12.45
N PRO A 317 10.90 -21.11 -13.43
CA PRO A 317 12.00 -22.06 -13.37
C PRO A 317 12.94 -21.74 -12.19
N PRO A 318 13.66 -22.72 -11.61
CA PRO A 318 14.44 -22.54 -10.38
C PRO A 318 15.45 -21.39 -10.42
N TYR A 319 16.04 -21.13 -11.60
CA TYR A 319 16.99 -20.03 -11.78
C TYR A 319 16.33 -18.64 -11.70
N MET A 320 15.13 -18.47 -12.26
CA MET A 320 14.35 -17.23 -12.13
C MET A 320 13.87 -17.01 -10.70
N ALA A 321 13.47 -18.08 -10.01
CA ALA A 321 12.88 -18.00 -8.69
C ALA A 321 13.88 -17.52 -7.59
N GLY A 322 15.19 -17.48 -7.90
CA GLY A 322 16.24 -16.84 -7.10
C GLY A 322 16.72 -15.46 -7.61
N VAL A 323 16.24 -14.97 -8.76
CA VAL A 323 16.70 -13.69 -9.34
C VAL A 323 16.10 -12.48 -8.58
N PRO A 324 16.91 -11.46 -8.21
CA PRO A 324 16.40 -10.22 -7.62
C PRO A 324 15.43 -9.48 -8.55
N GLY A 325 14.17 -9.44 -8.14
CA GLY A 325 13.03 -8.89 -8.90
C GLY A 325 12.03 -9.94 -9.41
N SER A 326 12.42 -11.22 -9.47
CA SER A 326 11.56 -12.33 -9.90
C SER A 326 11.06 -13.19 -8.74
N ALA A 327 11.69 -13.12 -7.56
CA ALA A 327 11.23 -13.78 -6.34
C ALA A 327 10.19 -12.92 -5.59
N SER A 328 9.08 -13.52 -5.17
CA SER A 328 7.98 -12.88 -4.43
C SER A 328 8.37 -12.35 -3.04
N SER A 329 9.43 -12.87 -2.43
CA SER A 329 9.95 -12.38 -1.15
C SER A 329 11.44 -12.72 -0.98
N PHE A 330 12.09 -12.14 0.03
CA PHE A 330 13.45 -12.52 0.41
C PHE A 330 13.53 -13.99 0.86
N HIS A 331 12.54 -14.47 1.64
CA HIS A 331 12.46 -15.87 2.04
C HIS A 331 12.36 -16.80 0.82
N THR A 332 11.53 -16.44 -0.14
CA THR A 332 11.40 -17.12 -1.43
C THR A 332 12.74 -17.21 -2.16
N ALA A 333 13.45 -16.08 -2.31
CA ALA A 333 14.75 -16.05 -2.98
C ALA A 333 15.78 -16.96 -2.29
N VAL A 334 15.81 -16.98 -0.95
CA VAL A 334 16.69 -17.86 -0.16
C VAL A 334 16.30 -19.33 -0.36
N VAL A 335 15.02 -19.70 -0.25
CA VAL A 335 14.56 -21.08 -0.47
C VAL A 335 14.89 -21.56 -1.88
N ASN A 336 14.74 -20.70 -2.90
CA ASN A 336 15.09 -21.03 -4.27
C ASN A 336 16.59 -21.16 -4.50
N GLN A 337 17.42 -20.39 -3.78
CA GLN A 337 18.88 -20.58 -3.76
C GLN A 337 19.29 -21.94 -3.16
N TYR A 338 18.53 -22.49 -2.19
CA TYR A 338 18.73 -23.85 -1.68
C TYR A 338 18.22 -24.92 -2.66
N ARG A 339 17.04 -24.71 -3.28
CA ARG A 339 16.50 -25.61 -4.34
C ARG A 339 17.48 -25.74 -5.52
N MET A 340 18.02 -24.61 -5.99
CA MET A 340 19.06 -24.53 -7.04
C MET A 340 20.35 -25.32 -6.71
N ARG A 341 20.65 -25.53 -5.43
CA ARG A 341 21.82 -26.30 -4.97
C ARG A 341 21.54 -27.79 -4.78
N GLY A 342 20.37 -28.28 -5.19
CA GLY A 342 19.96 -29.67 -5.02
C GLY A 342 19.61 -30.05 -3.57
N MET A 343 19.49 -29.06 -2.66
CA MET A 343 19.27 -29.27 -1.23
C MET A 343 17.78 -29.37 -0.85
N SER A 344 16.90 -29.68 -1.82
CA SER A 344 15.45 -29.66 -1.67
C SER A 344 14.87 -31.06 -1.46
N PRO A 345 13.90 -31.25 -0.54
CA PRO A 345 13.11 -32.48 -0.45
C PRO A 345 12.10 -32.54 -1.61
N GLY A 346 12.58 -32.98 -2.79
CA GLY A 346 11.77 -33.23 -3.98
C GLY A 346 11.63 -32.04 -4.95
N SER A 347 11.02 -32.34 -6.11
CA SER A 347 10.82 -31.44 -7.25
C SER A 347 9.58 -30.55 -7.06
N MET A 348 9.69 -29.56 -6.18
CA MET A 348 8.66 -28.53 -6.02
C MET A 348 8.98 -27.32 -6.89
N ASN A 349 8.19 -27.11 -7.95
CA ASN A 349 8.29 -25.92 -8.80
C ASN A 349 7.68 -24.71 -8.09
N SER A 350 8.25 -23.53 -8.32
CA SER A 350 7.61 -22.28 -7.88
C SER A 350 6.41 -21.95 -8.76
N CYS A 351 5.42 -21.24 -8.21
CA CYS A 351 4.26 -20.73 -8.94
C CYS A 351 4.42 -19.24 -9.28
N CYS A 352 3.92 -18.82 -10.45
CA CYS A 352 3.78 -17.39 -10.76
C CYS A 352 2.54 -16.83 -10.06
N ILE A 353 2.71 -15.78 -9.26
CA ILE A 353 1.64 -15.19 -8.42
C ILE A 353 1.70 -13.65 -8.45
N PRO A 354 0.58 -12.96 -8.14
CA PRO A 354 0.62 -11.52 -7.87
C PRO A 354 1.50 -11.21 -6.66
N THR A 355 2.48 -10.31 -6.84
CA THR A 355 3.37 -9.82 -5.77
C THR A 355 2.97 -8.44 -5.29
N LYS A 356 2.26 -7.68 -6.13
CA LYS A 356 1.70 -6.36 -5.79
C LYS A 356 0.31 -6.24 -6.41
N LEU A 357 -0.63 -5.79 -5.59
CA LEU A 357 -2.03 -5.63 -5.94
C LEU A 357 -2.49 -4.24 -5.50
N SER A 358 -3.33 -3.59 -6.29
CA SER A 358 -3.87 -2.27 -5.99
C SER A 358 -5.37 -2.30 -5.68
N THR A 359 -5.82 -1.26 -4.99
CA THR A 359 -7.23 -1.02 -4.63
C THR A 359 -7.93 -0.28 -5.77
N MET A 360 -9.18 -0.62 -6.04
CA MET A 360 -10.03 0.10 -6.99
C MET A 360 -11.36 0.45 -6.35
N SER A 361 -11.82 1.69 -6.52
CA SER A 361 -13.16 2.08 -6.10
C SER A 361 -14.22 1.52 -7.06
N MET A 362 -15.33 1.00 -6.51
CA MET A 362 -16.49 0.52 -7.25
C MET A 362 -17.77 1.15 -6.71
N LEU A 363 -18.75 1.29 -7.59
CA LEU A 363 -20.08 1.79 -7.29
C LEU A 363 -21.11 0.80 -7.86
N TYR A 364 -21.94 0.21 -7.00
CA TYR A 364 -22.86 -0.87 -7.37
C TYR A 364 -24.13 -0.86 -6.50
N PHE A 365 -25.13 -1.64 -6.90
CA PHE A 365 -26.31 -1.93 -6.06
C PHE A 365 -26.09 -3.18 -5.22
N ASP A 366 -26.47 -3.16 -3.94
CA ASP A 366 -26.55 -4.36 -3.10
C ASP A 366 -27.86 -5.15 -3.30
N ASP A 367 -28.01 -6.28 -2.60
CA ASP A 367 -29.18 -7.15 -2.68
C ASP A 367 -30.48 -6.45 -2.19
N GLU A 368 -30.33 -5.45 -1.33
CA GLU A 368 -31.38 -4.56 -0.83
C GLU A 368 -31.60 -3.28 -1.69
N TYR A 369 -31.01 -3.21 -2.88
CA TYR A 369 -31.13 -2.11 -3.87
C TYR A 369 -30.53 -0.74 -3.44
N ASN A 370 -29.69 -0.70 -2.40
CA ASN A 370 -28.97 0.52 -2.02
C ASN A 370 -27.79 0.77 -2.96
N ILE A 371 -27.47 2.05 -3.23
CA ILE A 371 -26.27 2.42 -3.98
C ILE A 371 -25.06 2.46 -3.04
N VAL A 372 -24.15 1.50 -3.19
CA VAL A 372 -22.93 1.35 -2.38
C VAL A 372 -21.72 1.83 -3.18
N LYS A 373 -20.99 2.83 -2.66
CA LYS A 373 -19.59 3.08 -3.06
C LYS A 373 -18.68 2.30 -2.10
N ARG A 374 -17.79 1.47 -2.63
CA ARG A 374 -16.81 0.70 -1.86
C ARG A 374 -15.43 0.76 -2.51
N ASP A 375 -14.40 0.97 -1.71
CA ASP A 375 -13.02 0.80 -2.14
C ASP A 375 -12.63 -0.67 -1.96
N VAL A 376 -12.36 -1.35 -3.08
CA VAL A 376 -12.20 -2.81 -3.15
C VAL A 376 -10.70 -3.15 -3.15
N PRO A 377 -10.15 -3.69 -2.04
CA PRO A 377 -8.72 -3.94 -1.94
C PRO A 377 -8.29 -5.16 -2.75
N ASN A 378 -7.06 -5.12 -3.26
CA ASN A 378 -6.43 -6.21 -4.01
C ASN A 378 -7.19 -6.63 -5.28
N MET A 379 -7.76 -5.66 -6.00
CA MET A 379 -8.66 -5.86 -7.14
C MET A 379 -7.94 -5.89 -8.50
N ILE A 380 -6.81 -5.19 -8.60
CA ILE A 380 -5.99 -5.09 -9.81
C ILE A 380 -4.60 -5.66 -9.50
N VAL A 381 -4.02 -6.43 -10.42
CA VAL A 381 -2.61 -6.86 -10.34
C VAL A 381 -1.72 -5.78 -10.96
N ASP A 382 -0.73 -5.34 -10.17
CA ASP A 382 0.28 -4.35 -10.56
C ASP A 382 1.59 -5.03 -10.96
N GLU A 383 2.03 -6.04 -10.21
CA GLU A 383 3.31 -6.77 -10.41
C GLU A 383 3.12 -8.26 -10.08
N CYS A 384 3.87 -9.11 -10.79
CA CYS A 384 3.87 -10.57 -10.65
C CYS A 384 5.28 -11.09 -10.26
N GLY A 385 5.35 -12.30 -9.71
CA GLY A 385 6.61 -12.96 -9.39
C GLY A 385 6.44 -14.39 -8.86
N CYS A 386 7.56 -15.09 -8.70
CA CYS A 386 7.61 -16.50 -8.37
C CYS A 386 7.57 -16.77 -6.85
N ALA A 387 6.88 -17.83 -6.42
CA ALA A 387 6.87 -18.38 -5.05
C ALA A 387 7.19 -19.88 -5.05
#